data_AF-A0A966IIN7-F1
#
_entry.id   AF-A0A966IIN7-F1
#
_cell.length_a   1.000
_cell.length_b   1.000
_cell.length_c   1.000
_cell.angle_alpha   90.00
_cell.angle_beta   90.00
_cell.angle_gamma   90.00
#
_symmetry.space_group_name_H-M   'P 1'
#
loop_
_entity.id
_entity.type
_entity.pdbx_description
1 polymer ?
#
loop_
_entity_poly.entity_id
_entity_poly.type
_entity_poly.pdbx_seq_one_letter_code
_entity_poly.pdbx_strand_id
1 'polypeptide(L)'
;MAQLMLGTKKVLMQVVHEGRSLSTLFDAFNEVERPAIQSLTYATLRDWTHAQIRLYKHLSKKPSKELDVLLTVAAMLINNRGRDQNQYAVPTIVNEAVKAAAMSPKTKHAQGLTNAVLRKVASTTLCQAEMHGQFGLPFPDWWLRRIRTAYPDQWESICRRQQEPPPLTLRVNQMMNTRADYEAKLEHAGIVYQTISEIAGIPLRSALMIDVPLPVSQLPEWWDGNLFDKILLDVPCSASGIVRRHPDIVFLRKQQDIVHLVETQRAILENVWMMLKNGGTLLYLTCSIFPEEGEEQITRFVRDHPNALRLEAPGQLLPSEHHDGFFYGLLKKHQP
;
A
#
# COMPACT_ATOMS: atom_id res chain seq x y z
N MET A 1 14.81 -22.84 0.10
CA MET A 1 14.86 -21.36 0.19
C MET A 1 15.35 -20.74 -1.12
N ALA A 2 16.29 -21.35 -1.83
CA ALA A 2 16.75 -20.85 -3.14
C ALA A 2 15.61 -20.67 -4.17
N GLN A 3 14.69 -21.63 -4.29
CA GLN A 3 13.50 -21.50 -5.17
C GLN A 3 12.58 -20.35 -4.73
N LEU A 4 12.37 -20.20 -3.42
CA LEU A 4 11.61 -19.09 -2.85
C LEU A 4 12.24 -17.73 -3.21
N MET A 5 13.55 -17.57 -3.06
CA MET A 5 14.29 -16.36 -3.47
C MET A 5 14.15 -16.10 -4.98
N LEU A 6 14.15 -17.15 -5.82
CA LEU A 6 13.95 -17.00 -7.27
C LEU A 6 12.53 -16.58 -7.63
N GLY A 7 11.52 -17.16 -6.98
CA GLY A 7 10.12 -16.75 -7.12
C GLY A 7 9.92 -15.28 -6.74
N THR A 8 10.43 -14.88 -5.57
CA THR A 8 10.44 -13.48 -5.12
C THR A 8 11.22 -12.56 -6.07
N LYS A 9 12.41 -12.97 -6.55
CA LYS A 9 13.16 -12.22 -7.55
C LYS A 9 12.33 -11.96 -8.80
N LYS A 10 11.60 -12.97 -9.30
CA LYS A 10 10.74 -12.85 -10.49
C LYS A 10 9.62 -11.83 -10.29
N VAL A 11 9.02 -11.78 -9.09
CA VAL A 11 8.00 -10.78 -8.76
C VAL A 11 8.62 -9.38 -8.67
N LEU A 12 9.70 -9.23 -7.91
CA LEU A 12 10.38 -7.94 -7.72
C LEU A 12 10.92 -7.35 -9.01
N MET A 13 11.44 -8.17 -9.94
CA MET A 13 11.85 -7.71 -11.27
C MET A 13 10.70 -7.01 -12.01
N GLN A 14 9.50 -7.59 -11.95
CA GLN A 14 8.32 -7.04 -12.63
C GLN A 14 7.80 -5.76 -11.94
N VAL A 15 7.85 -5.70 -10.61
CA VAL A 15 7.43 -4.49 -9.88
C VAL A 15 8.43 -3.35 -10.08
N VAL A 16 9.70 -3.59 -9.76
CA VAL A 16 10.73 -2.56 -9.64
C VAL A 16 11.23 -2.08 -11.01
N HIS A 17 11.20 -2.95 -12.03
CA HIS A 17 11.75 -2.62 -13.36
C HIS A 17 10.73 -2.59 -14.49
N GLU A 18 9.57 -3.22 -14.35
CA GLU A 18 8.54 -3.25 -15.39
C GLU A 18 7.27 -2.49 -15.02
N GLY A 19 7.13 -2.04 -13.77
CA GLY A 19 5.99 -1.24 -13.33
C GLY A 19 4.68 -2.04 -13.16
N ARG A 20 4.76 -3.35 -12.90
CA ARG A 20 3.57 -4.19 -12.68
C ARG A 20 3.13 -4.16 -11.21
N SER A 21 1.82 -4.14 -10.98
CA SER A 21 1.25 -4.19 -9.61
C SER A 21 1.26 -5.59 -9.02
N LEU A 22 1.56 -5.68 -7.72
CA LEU A 22 1.65 -6.93 -6.98
C LEU A 22 0.36 -7.74 -6.97
N SER A 23 -0.81 -7.09 -6.97
CA SER A 23 -2.12 -7.77 -6.87
C SER A 23 -2.31 -8.82 -7.96
N THR A 24 -1.75 -8.59 -9.15
CA THR A 24 -1.88 -9.50 -10.31
C THR A 24 -0.74 -10.52 -10.42
N LEU A 25 0.38 -10.29 -9.73
CA LEU A 25 1.59 -11.12 -9.89
C LEU A 25 1.56 -12.38 -9.04
N PHE A 26 0.83 -12.37 -7.92
CA PHE A 26 0.77 -13.52 -7.02
C PHE A 26 -0.15 -14.64 -7.51
N ASP A 27 -1.11 -14.33 -8.38
CA ASP A 27 -2.04 -15.31 -8.97
C ASP A 27 -1.31 -16.34 -9.85
N ALA A 28 -0.13 -15.99 -10.35
CA ALA A 28 0.73 -16.90 -11.12
C ALA A 28 1.40 -18.00 -10.29
N PHE A 29 1.30 -17.97 -8.95
CA PHE A 29 1.88 -18.97 -8.05
C PHE A 29 0.79 -19.86 -7.43
N ASN A 30 1.14 -21.13 -7.19
CA ASN A 30 0.26 -22.08 -6.50
C ASN A 30 0.04 -21.69 -5.02
N GLU A 31 -1.01 -22.26 -4.41
CA GLU A 31 -1.42 -21.92 -3.04
C GLU A 31 -0.37 -22.23 -1.96
N VAL A 32 0.55 -23.17 -2.23
CA VAL A 32 1.59 -23.57 -1.28
C VAL A 32 2.75 -22.57 -1.25
N GLU A 33 3.19 -22.10 -2.41
CA GLU A 33 4.34 -21.20 -2.53
C GLU A 33 3.95 -19.72 -2.40
N ARG A 34 2.71 -19.36 -2.80
CA ARG A 34 2.23 -17.98 -2.86
C ARG A 34 2.40 -17.21 -1.54
N PRO A 35 1.99 -17.72 -0.36
CA PRO A 35 2.10 -16.95 0.89
C PRO A 35 3.55 -16.61 1.25
N ALA A 36 4.47 -17.57 1.04
CA ALA A 36 5.88 -17.37 1.34
C ALA A 36 6.52 -16.36 0.37
N ILE A 37 6.23 -16.46 -0.93
CA ILE A 37 6.73 -15.51 -1.94
C ILE A 37 6.17 -14.11 -1.67
N GLN A 38 4.89 -14.01 -1.33
CA GLN A 38 4.22 -12.75 -1.01
C GLN A 38 4.82 -12.08 0.23
N SER A 39 4.97 -12.82 1.33
CA SER A 39 5.61 -12.32 2.55
C SER A 39 7.03 -11.83 2.27
N LEU A 40 7.84 -12.62 1.56
CA LEU A 40 9.22 -12.27 1.26
C LEU A 40 9.33 -11.06 0.32
N THR A 41 8.40 -10.94 -0.63
CA THR A 41 8.30 -9.80 -1.55
C THR A 41 7.99 -8.52 -0.79
N TYR A 42 6.96 -8.51 0.05
CA TYR A 42 6.60 -7.34 0.84
C TYR A 42 7.73 -6.94 1.80
N ALA A 43 8.35 -7.90 2.48
CA ALA A 43 9.47 -7.63 3.36
C ALA A 43 10.65 -7.00 2.61
N THR A 44 10.94 -7.49 1.39
CA THR A 44 12.02 -6.95 0.55
C THR A 44 11.72 -5.55 0.05
N LEU A 45 10.48 -5.25 -0.36
CA LEU A 45 10.11 -3.90 -0.79
C LEU A 45 10.21 -2.90 0.36
N ARG A 46 9.74 -3.27 1.58
CA ARG A 46 9.78 -2.38 2.75
C ARG A 46 11.18 -2.11 3.30
N ASP A 47 12.13 -3.01 3.07
CA ASP A 47 13.54 -2.86 3.50
C ASP A 47 14.49 -2.57 2.32
N TRP A 48 13.95 -2.29 1.13
CA TRP A 48 14.70 -2.19 -0.11
C TRP A 48 15.91 -1.26 0.00
N THR A 49 15.71 -0.03 0.46
CA THR A 49 16.76 0.99 0.60
C THR A 49 17.84 0.55 1.58
N HIS A 50 17.47 0.02 2.75
CA HIS A 50 18.46 -0.43 3.73
C HIS A 50 19.29 -1.61 3.22
N ALA A 51 18.62 -2.59 2.59
CA ALA A 51 19.28 -3.71 1.95
C ALA A 51 20.28 -3.25 0.88
N GLN A 52 19.86 -2.33 0.01
CA GLN A 52 20.69 -1.77 -1.05
C GLN A 52 21.88 -0.97 -0.49
N ILE A 53 21.68 -0.15 0.54
CA ILE A 53 22.77 0.63 1.14
C ILE A 53 23.84 -0.28 1.74
N ARG A 54 23.45 -1.40 2.39
CA ARG A 54 24.44 -2.37 2.87
C ARG A 54 25.18 -3.07 1.73
N LEU A 55 24.48 -3.39 0.64
CA LEU A 55 25.08 -4.04 -0.52
C LEU A 55 26.08 -3.14 -1.23
N TYR A 56 25.71 -1.89 -1.53
CA TYR A 56 26.53 -0.95 -2.29
C TYR A 56 27.78 -0.47 -1.54
N LYS A 57 27.85 -0.62 -0.22
CA LYS A 57 29.12 -0.45 0.54
C LYS A 57 30.19 -1.47 0.14
N HIS A 58 29.77 -2.66 -0.31
CA HIS A 58 30.65 -3.78 -0.61
C HIS A 58 30.73 -4.12 -2.10
N LEU A 59 30.01 -3.37 -2.95
CA LEU A 59 29.98 -3.52 -4.40
C LEU A 59 30.68 -2.32 -5.05
N SER A 60 31.75 -2.58 -5.79
CA SER A 60 32.49 -1.53 -6.53
C SER A 60 31.82 -1.14 -7.85
N LYS A 61 30.94 -1.98 -8.39
CA LYS A 61 30.20 -1.75 -9.63
C LYS A 61 28.75 -2.18 -9.45
N LYS A 62 27.84 -1.50 -10.15
CA LYS A 62 26.43 -1.86 -10.16
C LYS A 62 26.23 -3.26 -10.81
N PRO A 63 25.63 -4.23 -10.10
CA PRO A 63 25.35 -5.55 -10.67
C PRO A 63 24.24 -5.48 -11.73
N SER A 64 24.04 -6.57 -12.47
CA SER A 64 22.90 -6.70 -13.38
C SER A 64 21.59 -6.64 -12.58
N LYS A 65 20.49 -6.17 -13.19
CA LYS A 65 19.17 -6.03 -12.54
C LYS A 65 18.75 -7.31 -11.78
N GLU A 66 18.91 -8.48 -12.40
CA GLU A 66 18.56 -9.75 -11.77
C GLU A 66 19.42 -10.10 -10.56
N LEU A 67 20.73 -9.83 -10.65
CA LEU A 67 21.64 -10.06 -9.53
C LEU A 67 21.40 -9.07 -8.40
N ASP A 68 21.15 -7.79 -8.74
CA ASP A 68 20.82 -6.72 -7.80
C ASP A 68 19.59 -7.08 -6.95
N VAL A 69 18.50 -7.48 -7.61
CA VAL A 69 17.26 -7.93 -6.93
C VAL A 69 17.53 -9.15 -6.04
N LEU A 70 18.25 -10.17 -6.55
CA LEU A 70 18.55 -11.37 -5.77
C LEU A 70 19.38 -11.05 -4.52
N LEU A 71 20.41 -10.21 -4.67
CA LEU A 71 21.24 -9.76 -3.56
C LEU A 71 20.42 -8.95 -2.55
N THR A 72 19.47 -8.13 -3.01
CA THR A 72 18.58 -7.34 -2.16
C THR A 72 17.69 -8.22 -1.29
N VAL A 73 17.08 -9.26 -1.88
CA VAL A 73 16.29 -10.25 -1.13
C VAL A 73 17.13 -10.92 -0.04
N ALA A 74 18.36 -11.35 -0.38
CA ALA A 74 19.25 -11.99 0.58
C ALA A 74 19.75 -11.03 1.67
N ALA A 75 20.06 -9.78 1.31
CA ALA A 75 20.47 -8.75 2.26
C ALA A 75 19.33 -8.39 3.23
N MET A 76 18.10 -8.25 2.73
CA MET A 76 16.92 -8.04 3.60
C MET A 76 16.74 -9.21 4.58
N LEU A 77 16.89 -10.46 4.13
CA LEU A 77 16.85 -11.62 5.02
C LEU A 77 17.96 -11.57 6.08
N ILE A 78 19.13 -11.03 5.77
CA ILE A 78 20.20 -10.82 6.76
C ILE A 78 19.85 -9.67 7.72
N ASN A 79 19.21 -8.60 7.23
CA ASN A 79 18.81 -7.43 8.02
C ASN A 79 17.76 -7.78 9.07
N ASN A 80 16.77 -8.58 8.67
CA ASN A 80 15.63 -8.93 9.51
C ASN A 80 15.84 -10.20 10.34
N ARG A 81 17.09 -10.68 10.49
CA ARG A 81 17.40 -11.85 11.33
C ARG A 81 16.93 -11.63 12.77
N GLY A 82 16.21 -12.59 13.34
CA GLY A 82 15.75 -12.51 14.74
C GLY A 82 14.56 -11.56 15.00
N ARG A 83 13.96 -10.96 13.97
CA ARG A 83 12.61 -10.37 14.06
C ARG A 83 11.57 -11.47 13.81
N ASP A 84 10.37 -11.32 14.40
CA ASP A 84 9.27 -12.28 14.65
C ASP A 84 8.93 -13.38 13.62
N GLN A 85 9.55 -13.45 12.44
CA GLN A 85 9.29 -14.49 11.43
C GLN A 85 10.55 -15.04 10.71
N ASN A 86 11.73 -14.42 10.86
CA ASN A 86 12.92 -14.83 10.10
C ASN A 86 13.94 -15.56 10.99
N GLN A 87 13.82 -16.89 11.00
CA GLN A 87 14.61 -17.81 11.84
C GLN A 87 15.85 -18.37 11.12
N TYR A 88 16.09 -17.98 9.86
CA TYR A 88 17.18 -18.58 9.08
C TYR A 88 18.55 -18.07 9.52
N ALA A 89 19.45 -19.00 9.83
CA ALA A 89 20.85 -18.67 10.11
C ALA A 89 21.51 -18.01 8.89
N VAL A 90 22.40 -17.04 9.13
CA VAL A 90 23.14 -16.31 8.09
C VAL A 90 23.84 -17.26 7.09
N PRO A 91 24.58 -18.31 7.51
CA PRO A 91 25.21 -19.23 6.56
C PRO A 91 24.21 -19.90 5.62
N THR A 92 23.00 -20.22 6.11
CA THR A 92 21.92 -20.78 5.31
C THR A 92 21.44 -19.79 4.26
N ILE A 93 21.20 -18.53 4.64
CA ILE A 93 20.77 -17.48 3.70
C ILE A 93 21.81 -17.29 2.59
N VAL A 94 23.10 -17.20 2.95
CA VAL A 94 24.20 -17.02 1.99
C VAL A 94 24.27 -18.22 1.04
N ASN A 95 24.26 -19.45 1.56
CA ASN A 95 24.34 -20.65 0.73
C ASN A 95 23.15 -20.76 -0.23
N GLU A 96 21.94 -20.45 0.24
CA GLU A 96 20.74 -20.52 -0.59
C GLU A 96 20.71 -19.41 -1.65
N ALA A 97 21.24 -18.21 -1.36
CA ALA A 97 21.40 -17.15 -2.35
C ALA A 97 22.44 -17.52 -3.43
N VAL A 98 23.54 -18.18 -3.06
CA VAL A 98 24.53 -18.70 -4.01
C VAL A 98 23.92 -19.77 -4.91
N LYS A 99 23.15 -20.71 -4.35
CA LYS A 99 22.40 -21.71 -5.13
C LYS A 99 21.42 -21.03 -6.09
N ALA A 100 20.64 -20.06 -5.62
CA ALA A 100 19.72 -19.29 -6.47
C ALA A 100 20.45 -18.58 -7.62
N ALA A 101 21.62 -17.98 -7.35
CA ALA A 101 22.44 -17.35 -8.38
C ALA A 101 22.92 -18.37 -9.42
N ALA A 102 23.31 -19.58 -9.00
CA ALA A 102 23.75 -20.66 -9.87
C ALA A 102 22.66 -21.19 -10.82
N MET A 103 21.40 -21.12 -10.39
CA MET A 103 20.23 -21.64 -11.12
C MET A 103 19.78 -20.75 -12.29
N SER A 104 20.19 -19.48 -12.36
CA SER A 104 19.91 -18.61 -13.52
C SER A 104 21.16 -18.45 -14.40
N PRO A 105 21.08 -18.71 -15.72
CA PRO A 105 22.21 -18.50 -16.64
C PRO A 105 22.80 -17.09 -16.57
N LYS A 106 21.95 -16.08 -16.30
CA LYS A 106 22.34 -14.67 -16.24
C LYS A 106 23.08 -14.29 -14.96
N THR A 107 23.01 -15.10 -13.91
CA THR A 107 23.64 -14.82 -12.61
C THR A 107 24.64 -15.91 -12.18
N LYS A 108 24.73 -17.03 -12.91
CA LYS A 108 25.58 -18.18 -12.56
C LYS A 108 27.06 -17.81 -12.39
N HIS A 109 27.56 -16.87 -13.18
CA HIS A 109 28.94 -16.39 -13.08
C HIS A 109 29.22 -15.62 -11.78
N ALA A 110 28.19 -15.14 -11.08
CA ALA A 110 28.33 -14.29 -9.90
C ALA A 110 28.29 -15.04 -8.57
N GLN A 111 28.29 -16.37 -8.53
CA GLN A 111 28.24 -17.17 -7.29
C GLN A 111 29.29 -16.75 -6.25
N GLY A 112 30.55 -16.58 -6.68
CA GLY A 112 31.64 -16.14 -5.81
C GLY A 112 31.42 -14.72 -5.26
N LEU A 113 30.94 -13.81 -6.11
CA LEU A 113 30.58 -12.45 -5.72
C LEU A 113 29.42 -12.45 -4.70
N THR A 114 28.36 -13.22 -4.97
CA THR A 114 27.20 -13.38 -4.08
C THR A 114 27.64 -13.84 -2.68
N ASN A 115 28.46 -14.88 -2.60
CA ASN A 115 28.99 -15.36 -1.33
C ASN A 115 29.82 -14.29 -0.60
N ALA A 116 30.78 -13.66 -1.30
CA ALA A 116 31.69 -12.69 -0.71
C ALA A 116 30.94 -11.45 -0.19
N VAL A 117 30.03 -10.88 -0.99
CA VAL A 117 29.26 -9.68 -0.64
C VAL A 117 28.33 -9.96 0.53
N LEU A 118 27.55 -11.05 0.50
CA LEU A 118 26.60 -11.34 1.56
C LEU A 118 27.27 -11.68 2.90
N ARG A 119 28.45 -12.32 2.89
CA ARG A 119 29.25 -12.50 4.11
C ARG A 119 29.70 -11.18 4.70
N LYS A 120 30.18 -10.24 3.87
CA LYS A 120 30.54 -8.89 4.31
C LYS A 120 29.34 -8.13 4.86
N VAL A 121 28.21 -8.18 4.17
CA VAL A 121 26.95 -7.60 4.64
C VAL A 121 26.63 -8.14 6.03
N ALA A 122 26.67 -9.45 6.23
CA ALA A 122 26.33 -10.07 7.51
C ALA A 122 27.28 -9.72 8.67
N SER A 123 28.56 -9.46 8.38
CA SER A 123 29.57 -9.05 9.37
C SER A 123 29.57 -7.56 9.67
N THR A 124 29.00 -6.72 8.80
CA THR A 124 28.87 -5.27 9.04
C THR A 124 27.50 -4.92 9.60
N THR A 125 27.45 -4.20 10.72
CA THR A 125 26.22 -3.61 11.26
C THR A 125 26.05 -2.22 10.66
N LEU A 126 24.83 -1.84 10.26
CA LEU A 126 24.53 -0.43 10.01
C LEU A 126 24.52 0.29 11.35
N CYS A 127 25.29 1.37 11.48
CA CYS A 127 25.16 2.18 12.69
C CYS A 127 23.87 3.01 12.60
N GLN A 128 23.28 3.35 13.74
CA GLN A 128 22.04 4.14 13.78
C GLN A 128 22.17 5.49 13.05
N ALA A 129 23.37 6.09 13.04
CA ALA A 129 23.62 7.35 12.34
C ALA A 129 23.52 7.22 10.82
N GLU A 130 23.85 6.05 10.24
CA GLU A 130 23.70 5.79 8.79
C GLU A 130 22.25 5.55 8.40
N MET A 131 21.41 5.10 9.34
CA MET A 131 19.97 4.93 9.13
C MET A 131 19.17 6.20 9.42
N HIS A 132 19.78 7.21 10.05
CA HIS A 132 19.08 8.42 10.44
C HIS A 132 18.61 9.19 9.19
N GLY A 133 17.31 9.45 9.11
CA GLY A 133 16.68 10.10 7.96
C GLY A 133 16.50 9.22 6.72
N GLN A 134 16.85 7.94 6.78
CA GLN A 134 16.63 6.98 5.69
C GLN A 134 15.50 6.01 6.03
N PHE A 135 14.63 5.79 5.06
CA PHE A 135 13.54 4.83 5.15
C PHE A 135 13.90 3.59 4.33
N GLY A 136 13.47 2.41 4.79
CA GLY A 136 13.59 1.16 4.06
C GLY A 136 12.81 1.17 2.74
N LEU A 137 11.69 1.88 2.68
CA LEU A 137 11.02 2.18 1.41
C LEU A 137 11.76 3.28 0.63
N PRO A 138 11.92 3.14 -0.69
CA PRO A 138 12.64 4.11 -1.51
C PRO A 138 11.70 5.25 -1.96
N PHE A 139 11.23 6.07 -1.02
CA PHE A 139 10.36 7.20 -1.33
C PHE A 139 11.02 8.16 -2.33
N PRO A 140 10.40 8.44 -3.49
CA PRO A 140 10.94 9.41 -4.44
C PRO A 140 10.99 10.82 -3.85
N ASP A 141 11.92 11.66 -4.29
CA ASP A 141 12.05 13.03 -3.76
C ASP A 141 10.78 13.85 -3.92
N TRP A 142 10.05 13.67 -5.03
CA TRP A 142 8.77 14.36 -5.25
C TRP A 142 7.72 13.97 -4.21
N TRP A 143 7.73 12.70 -3.78
CA TRP A 143 6.82 12.16 -2.77
C TRP A 143 7.14 12.75 -1.42
N LEU A 144 8.42 12.72 -1.02
CA LEU A 144 8.89 13.29 0.24
C LEU A 144 8.65 14.79 0.32
N ARG A 145 8.86 15.54 -0.78
CA ARG A 145 8.55 16.97 -0.83
C ARG A 145 7.06 17.23 -0.57
N ARG A 146 6.15 16.51 -1.23
CA ARG A 146 4.70 16.66 -1.01
C ARG A 146 4.31 16.40 0.45
N ILE A 147 4.76 15.28 1.04
CA ILE A 147 4.42 14.97 2.43
C ILE A 147 5.03 15.98 3.40
N ARG A 148 6.27 16.44 3.18
CA ARG A 148 6.90 17.47 4.03
C ARG A 148 6.17 18.80 3.96
N THR A 149 5.69 19.20 2.79
CA THR A 149 4.91 20.42 2.63
C THR A 149 3.54 20.30 3.28
N ALA A 150 2.86 19.17 3.10
CA ALA A 150 1.52 18.95 3.65
C ALA A 150 1.51 18.72 5.17
N TYR A 151 2.53 18.03 5.71
CA TYR A 151 2.60 17.58 7.09
C TYR A 151 4.01 17.79 7.69
N PRO A 152 4.47 19.04 7.87
CA PRO A 152 5.84 19.35 8.28
C PRO A 152 6.27 18.71 9.61
N ASP A 153 5.33 18.52 10.54
CA ASP A 153 5.62 17.93 11.85
C ASP A 153 5.42 16.40 11.89
N GLN A 154 4.75 15.82 10.88
CA GLN A 154 4.32 14.42 10.91
C GLN A 154 4.88 13.58 9.75
N TRP A 155 5.54 14.18 8.76
CA TRP A 155 5.99 13.48 7.55
C TRP A 155 6.88 12.25 7.84
N GLU A 156 7.76 12.33 8.83
CA GLU A 156 8.58 11.18 9.22
C GLU A 156 7.75 10.06 9.82
N SER A 157 6.78 10.39 10.67
CA SER A 157 5.87 9.42 11.28
C SER A 157 5.06 8.71 10.20
N ILE A 158 4.51 9.44 9.23
CA ILE A 158 3.81 8.89 8.06
C ILE A 158 4.72 7.89 7.33
N CYS A 159 5.94 8.29 6.99
CA CYS A 159 6.87 7.42 6.27
C CYS A 159 7.26 6.18 7.09
N ARG A 160 7.42 6.29 8.41
CA ARG A 160 7.68 5.16 9.31
C ARG A 160 6.49 4.19 9.33
N ARG A 161 5.27 4.69 9.54
CA ARG A 161 4.04 3.87 9.53
C ARG A 161 3.79 3.17 8.21
N GLN A 162 4.12 3.81 7.08
CA GLN A 162 4.02 3.21 5.75
C GLN A 162 4.97 2.01 5.53
N GLN A 163 6.00 1.85 6.36
CA GLN A 163 6.95 0.72 6.30
C GLN A 163 6.60 -0.42 7.25
N GLU A 164 5.60 -0.25 8.11
CA GLU A 164 5.17 -1.29 9.03
C GLU A 164 4.31 -2.33 8.31
N PRO A 165 4.36 -3.61 8.70
CA PRO A 165 3.32 -4.56 8.29
C PRO A 165 1.96 -4.05 8.75
N PRO A 166 0.93 -4.10 7.90
CA PRO A 166 -0.38 -3.61 8.28
C PRO A 166 -1.03 -4.56 9.29
N PRO A 167 -1.83 -4.06 10.24
CA PRO A 167 -2.69 -4.92 11.03
C PRO A 167 -3.72 -5.61 10.12
N LEU A 168 -4.09 -6.84 10.47
CA LEU A 168 -5.24 -7.50 9.87
C LEU A 168 -6.50 -6.85 10.44
N THR A 169 -7.21 -6.11 9.60
CA THR A 169 -8.49 -5.51 9.95
C THR A 169 -9.59 -6.38 9.37
N LEU A 170 -10.38 -7.01 10.24
CA LEU A 170 -11.56 -7.80 9.84
C LEU A 170 -12.82 -7.00 10.14
N ARG A 171 -13.75 -6.97 9.18
CA ARG A 171 -15.10 -6.47 9.41
C ARG A 171 -16.02 -7.66 9.66
N VAL A 172 -16.48 -7.83 10.91
CA VAL A 172 -17.41 -8.89 11.27
C VAL A 172 -18.73 -8.69 10.52
N ASN A 173 -19.22 -9.75 9.86
CA ASN A 173 -20.53 -9.73 9.23
C ASN A 173 -21.63 -9.86 10.28
N GLN A 174 -22.16 -8.72 10.71
CA GLN A 174 -23.17 -8.62 11.77
C GLN A 174 -24.56 -9.16 11.38
N MET A 175 -24.78 -9.53 10.11
CA MET A 175 -25.99 -10.26 9.71
C MET A 175 -25.92 -11.77 10.02
N MET A 176 -24.72 -12.29 10.29
CA MET A 176 -24.46 -13.74 10.42
C MET A 176 -24.01 -14.14 11.82
N ASN A 177 -23.26 -13.29 12.51
CA ASN A 177 -22.83 -13.52 13.89
C ASN A 177 -22.93 -12.20 14.63
N THR A 178 -23.32 -12.24 15.90
CA THR A 178 -23.10 -11.06 16.74
C THR A 178 -21.59 -10.92 16.97
N ARG A 179 -21.17 -9.72 17.33
CA ARG A 179 -19.76 -9.44 17.65
C ARG A 179 -19.26 -10.34 18.79
N ALA A 180 -20.09 -10.56 19.82
CA ALA A 180 -19.79 -11.44 20.95
C ALA A 180 -19.57 -12.91 20.54
N ASP A 181 -20.34 -13.42 19.57
CA ASP A 181 -20.21 -14.81 19.09
C ASP A 181 -18.89 -15.05 18.34
N TYR A 182 -18.33 -14.01 17.72
CA TYR A 182 -17.07 -14.09 17.00
C TYR A 182 -15.86 -13.77 17.89
N GLU A 183 -16.02 -12.86 18.85
CA GLU A 183 -15.04 -12.60 19.91
C GLU A 183 -14.78 -13.86 20.74
N ALA A 184 -15.80 -14.64 21.09
CA ALA A 184 -15.64 -15.95 21.75
C ALA A 184 -14.82 -16.94 20.89
N LYS A 185 -14.93 -16.89 19.56
CA LYS A 185 -14.11 -17.70 18.64
C LYS A 185 -12.66 -17.20 18.59
N LEU A 186 -12.44 -15.88 18.64
CA LEU A 186 -11.10 -15.25 18.66
C LEU A 186 -10.39 -15.45 20.00
N GLU A 187 -11.10 -15.43 21.12
CA GLU A 187 -10.59 -15.73 22.46
C GLU A 187 -10.25 -17.22 22.62
N HIS A 188 -11.10 -18.13 22.13
CA HIS A 188 -10.79 -19.57 22.08
C HIS A 188 -9.54 -19.85 21.22
N ALA A 189 -9.21 -18.95 20.28
CA ALA A 189 -8.02 -18.98 19.44
C ALA A 189 -6.83 -18.12 19.94
N GLY A 190 -6.99 -17.34 21.03
CA GLY A 190 -5.92 -16.55 21.65
C GLY A 190 -5.53 -15.22 20.97
N ILE A 191 -6.44 -14.49 20.33
CA ILE A 191 -6.15 -13.28 19.52
C ILE A 191 -6.73 -11.98 20.16
N VAL A 192 -5.94 -10.89 20.26
CA VAL A 192 -6.29 -9.60 20.96
C VAL A 192 -6.82 -8.51 20.00
N TYR A 193 -7.76 -7.63 20.43
CA TYR A 193 -8.39 -6.58 19.58
C TYR A 193 -8.95 -5.34 20.34
N GLN A 194 -9.46 -4.30 19.62
CA GLN A 194 -10.13 -3.07 20.13
C GLN A 194 -11.34 -2.58 19.27
N THR A 195 -12.18 -1.66 19.78
CA THR A 195 -13.58 -1.35 19.36
C THR A 195 -13.81 0.01 18.66
N ILE A 196 -14.65 0.07 17.60
CA ILE A 196 -15.26 1.29 17.00
C ILE A 196 -16.74 1.02 16.60
N SER A 197 -17.65 2.00 16.67
CA SER A 197 -19.14 1.83 16.73
C SER A 197 -19.94 2.14 15.44
N GLU A 198 -19.31 2.53 14.34
CA GLU A 198 -19.98 3.00 13.12
C GLU A 198 -19.03 2.95 11.92
N ILE A 199 -19.53 3.10 10.68
CA ILE A 199 -18.71 3.69 9.59
C ILE A 199 -19.14 5.14 9.49
N ALA A 200 -18.48 6.02 10.25
CA ALA A 200 -18.79 7.45 10.34
C ALA A 200 -20.29 7.79 10.60
N GLY A 201 -21.02 6.92 11.30
CA GLY A 201 -22.36 7.18 11.83
C GLY A 201 -23.53 6.75 10.95
N ILE A 202 -23.31 5.99 9.87
CA ILE A 202 -24.31 5.86 8.80
C ILE A 202 -24.89 4.43 8.64
N PRO A 203 -26.21 4.22 8.86
CA PRO A 203 -26.92 2.97 8.52
C PRO A 203 -27.28 2.89 7.03
N LEU A 204 -26.98 1.76 6.38
CA LEU A 204 -27.08 1.56 4.92
C LEU A 204 -28.20 0.56 4.53
N ARG A 205 -29.45 1.03 4.40
CA ARG A 205 -30.66 0.19 4.19
C ARG A 205 -30.90 -0.31 2.76
N SER A 206 -30.12 0.15 1.79
CA SER A 206 -30.36 -0.10 0.36
C SER A 206 -29.11 -0.55 -0.39
N ALA A 207 -28.11 -1.09 0.31
CA ALA A 207 -26.85 -1.52 -0.30
C ALA A 207 -26.98 -2.93 -0.91
N LEU A 208 -26.46 -3.10 -2.13
CA LEU A 208 -26.30 -4.38 -2.82
C LEU A 208 -24.82 -4.61 -3.11
N MET A 209 -24.36 -5.85 -2.97
CA MET A 209 -22.98 -6.25 -3.27
C MET A 209 -22.98 -7.02 -4.60
N ILE A 210 -22.14 -6.61 -5.55
CA ILE A 210 -21.92 -7.30 -6.82
C ILE A 210 -20.64 -8.12 -6.67
N ASP A 211 -20.75 -9.44 -6.79
CA ASP A 211 -19.65 -10.37 -6.51
C ASP A 211 -18.52 -10.33 -7.57
N VAL A 212 -18.84 -9.90 -8.79
CA VAL A 212 -17.87 -9.72 -9.87
C VAL A 212 -17.71 -8.22 -10.14
N PRO A 213 -16.51 -7.63 -9.97
CA PRO A 213 -16.28 -6.23 -10.29
C PRO A 213 -16.59 -5.96 -11.76
N LEU A 214 -17.58 -5.10 -12.02
CA LEU A 214 -17.95 -4.64 -13.34
C LEU A 214 -17.80 -3.12 -13.40
N PRO A 215 -17.31 -2.53 -14.51
CA PRO A 215 -17.43 -1.11 -14.74
C PRO A 215 -18.90 -0.70 -14.61
N VAL A 216 -19.19 0.40 -13.91
CA VAL A 216 -20.57 0.87 -13.65
C VAL A 216 -21.38 1.01 -14.95
N SER A 217 -20.72 1.36 -16.06
CA SER A 217 -21.32 1.46 -17.40
C SER A 217 -21.80 0.14 -18.02
N GLN A 218 -21.42 -1.01 -17.46
CA GLN A 218 -21.83 -2.34 -17.92
C GLN A 218 -23.03 -2.89 -17.14
N LEU A 219 -23.55 -2.16 -16.16
CA LEU A 219 -24.80 -2.52 -15.50
C LEU A 219 -25.98 -2.23 -16.44
N PRO A 220 -26.95 -3.15 -16.59
CA PRO A 220 -28.15 -2.88 -17.38
C PRO A 220 -28.93 -1.73 -16.76
N GLU A 221 -29.38 -0.76 -17.57
CA GLU A 221 -30.09 0.43 -17.10
C GLU A 221 -29.35 1.18 -15.97
N TRP A 222 -28.00 1.20 -16.02
CA TRP A 222 -27.14 1.64 -14.91
C TRP A 222 -27.52 3.00 -14.30
N TRP A 223 -28.15 3.87 -15.09
CA TRP A 223 -28.86 5.03 -14.59
C TRP A 223 -30.12 5.28 -15.42
N ASP A 224 -31.27 5.23 -14.77
CA ASP A 224 -32.62 5.45 -15.30
C ASP A 224 -33.03 6.95 -15.29
N GLY A 225 -32.08 7.84 -14.97
CA GLY A 225 -32.32 9.28 -14.81
C GLY A 225 -32.85 9.68 -13.42
N ASN A 226 -33.15 8.72 -12.53
CA ASN A 226 -33.57 9.04 -11.17
C ASN A 226 -32.39 9.53 -10.34
N LEU A 227 -32.62 10.60 -9.58
CA LEU A 227 -31.62 11.17 -8.70
C LEU A 227 -31.45 10.33 -7.43
N PHE A 228 -30.26 10.30 -6.85
CA PHE A 228 -29.95 9.60 -5.61
C PHE A 228 -30.14 10.49 -4.38
N ASP A 229 -30.60 9.92 -3.27
CA ASP A 229 -30.66 10.59 -1.97
C ASP A 229 -29.28 10.64 -1.29
N LYS A 230 -28.46 9.60 -1.50
CA LYS A 230 -27.11 9.49 -0.95
C LYS A 230 -26.17 8.87 -1.98
N ILE A 231 -24.96 9.39 -2.07
CA ILE A 231 -23.91 8.82 -2.92
C ILE A 231 -22.64 8.61 -2.08
N LEU A 232 -22.07 7.42 -2.15
CA LEU A 232 -20.73 7.12 -1.66
C LEU A 232 -19.80 7.10 -2.87
N LEU A 233 -18.81 7.97 -2.90
CA LEU A 233 -17.95 8.18 -4.05
C LEU A 233 -16.48 7.87 -3.69
N ASP A 234 -16.11 6.61 -3.83
CA ASP A 234 -14.72 6.14 -3.73
C ASP A 234 -14.04 6.31 -5.09
N VAL A 235 -13.22 7.37 -5.22
CA VAL A 235 -12.64 7.74 -6.51
C VAL A 235 -11.24 7.15 -6.69
N PRO A 236 -10.83 6.86 -7.94
CA PRO A 236 -9.44 6.49 -8.24
C PRO A 236 -8.47 7.53 -7.69
N CYS A 237 -7.46 7.10 -6.94
CA CYS A 237 -6.47 7.98 -6.33
C CYS A 237 -5.07 7.34 -6.31
N SER A 238 -4.10 8.08 -5.79
CA SER A 238 -2.70 7.63 -5.71
C SER A 238 -2.46 6.44 -4.79
N ALA A 239 -3.44 6.12 -3.94
CA ALA A 239 -3.34 5.12 -2.88
C ALA A 239 -2.19 5.38 -1.89
N SER A 240 -1.73 6.63 -1.80
CA SER A 240 -0.61 7.03 -0.93
C SER A 240 -0.86 6.75 0.56
N GLY A 241 -2.12 6.63 1.00
CA GLY A 241 -2.48 6.29 2.38
C GLY A 241 -2.33 4.80 2.74
N ILE A 242 -2.28 3.89 1.75
CA ILE A 242 -2.28 2.43 1.97
C ILE A 242 -0.93 1.77 1.65
N VAL A 243 0.16 2.53 1.56
CA VAL A 243 1.51 2.04 1.23
C VAL A 243 1.96 0.89 2.14
N ARG A 244 1.57 0.88 3.42
CA ARG A 244 1.89 -0.24 4.32
C ARG A 244 1.30 -1.58 3.86
N ARG A 245 0.12 -1.56 3.21
CA ARG A 245 -0.51 -2.74 2.60
C ARG A 245 0.04 -3.04 1.21
N HIS A 246 0.36 -1.99 0.45
CA HIS A 246 0.83 -2.07 -0.93
C HIS A 246 2.15 -1.29 -1.10
N PRO A 247 3.29 -1.85 -0.64
CA PRO A 247 4.57 -1.16 -0.69
C PRO A 247 5.09 -0.94 -2.11
N ASP A 248 4.54 -1.64 -3.10
CA ASP A 248 4.80 -1.42 -4.53
C ASP A 248 4.37 -0.03 -5.01
N ILE A 249 3.39 0.61 -4.36
CA ILE A 249 2.91 1.97 -4.72
C ILE A 249 4.07 2.96 -4.85
N VAL A 250 5.04 2.90 -3.94
CA VAL A 250 6.21 3.80 -3.91
C VAL A 250 7.10 3.64 -5.14
N PHE A 251 7.14 2.44 -5.74
CA PHE A 251 7.92 2.13 -6.94
C PHE A 251 7.16 2.48 -8.21
N LEU A 252 5.83 2.37 -8.19
CA LEU A 252 4.97 2.48 -9.36
C LEU A 252 4.50 3.91 -9.64
N ARG A 253 4.20 4.67 -8.58
CA ARG A 253 3.64 6.01 -8.72
C ARG A 253 4.70 7.00 -9.18
N LYS A 254 4.29 7.91 -10.06
CA LYS A 254 5.09 9.02 -10.55
C LYS A 254 4.36 10.33 -10.25
N GLN A 255 5.12 11.42 -10.21
CA GLN A 255 4.57 12.75 -9.89
C GLN A 255 3.42 13.19 -10.81
N GLN A 256 3.49 12.85 -12.10
CA GLN A 256 2.45 13.17 -13.07
C GLN A 256 1.12 12.44 -12.80
N ASP A 257 1.16 11.25 -12.16
CA ASP A 257 -0.05 10.45 -11.95
C ASP A 257 -1.01 11.23 -11.07
N ILE A 258 -0.46 11.95 -10.09
CA ILE A 258 -1.23 12.77 -9.15
C ILE A 258 -2.00 13.86 -9.91
N VAL A 259 -1.39 14.50 -10.89
CA VAL A 259 -2.05 15.55 -11.68
C VAL A 259 -3.23 14.96 -12.46
N HIS A 260 -3.01 13.84 -13.13
CA HIS A 260 -4.07 13.18 -13.92
C HIS A 260 -5.20 12.61 -13.03
N LEU A 261 -4.85 12.04 -11.89
CA LEU A 261 -5.82 11.54 -10.91
C LEU A 261 -6.69 12.69 -10.37
N VAL A 262 -6.09 13.82 -10.02
CA VAL A 262 -6.81 15.02 -9.57
C VAL A 262 -7.81 15.52 -10.62
N GLU A 263 -7.45 15.50 -11.90
CA GLU A 263 -8.37 15.86 -12.98
C GLU A 263 -9.50 14.84 -13.16
N THR A 264 -9.17 13.56 -13.09
CA THR A 264 -10.14 12.46 -13.20
C THR A 264 -11.14 12.49 -12.03
N GLN A 265 -10.65 12.65 -10.80
CA GLN A 265 -11.47 12.79 -9.59
C GLN A 265 -12.45 13.95 -9.72
N ARG A 266 -11.99 15.10 -10.24
CA ARG A 266 -12.84 16.26 -10.47
C ARG A 266 -13.93 15.93 -11.48
N ALA A 267 -13.58 15.40 -12.64
CA ALA A 267 -14.56 15.04 -13.67
C ALA A 267 -15.62 14.04 -13.15
N ILE A 268 -15.20 13.06 -12.34
CA ILE A 268 -16.11 12.13 -11.69
C ILE A 268 -17.03 12.86 -10.71
N LEU A 269 -16.48 13.71 -9.83
CA LEU A 269 -17.25 14.46 -8.83
C LEU A 269 -18.30 15.37 -9.49
N GLU A 270 -17.94 16.09 -10.56
CA GLU A 270 -18.87 16.91 -11.35
C GLU A 270 -20.04 16.09 -11.89
N ASN A 271 -19.73 14.96 -12.53
CA ASN A 271 -20.73 14.10 -13.15
C ASN A 271 -21.68 13.50 -12.10
N VAL A 272 -21.12 13.02 -10.99
CA VAL A 272 -21.88 12.39 -9.92
C VAL A 272 -22.73 13.41 -9.15
N TRP A 273 -22.29 14.66 -9.05
CA TRP A 273 -23.07 15.72 -8.40
C TRP A 273 -24.40 16.01 -9.11
N MET A 274 -24.44 15.88 -10.44
CA MET A 274 -25.67 16.03 -11.21
C MET A 274 -26.70 14.95 -10.88
N MET A 275 -26.24 13.77 -10.46
CA MET A 275 -27.09 12.64 -10.10
C MET A 275 -27.64 12.72 -8.66
N LEU A 276 -27.19 13.70 -7.87
CA LEU A 276 -27.65 13.89 -6.48
C LEU A 276 -28.90 14.77 -6.42
N LYS A 277 -29.91 14.33 -5.65
CA LYS A 277 -31.10 15.12 -5.32
C LYS A 277 -30.74 16.40 -4.57
N ASN A 278 -31.57 17.44 -4.73
CA ASN A 278 -31.56 18.56 -3.78
C ASN A 278 -31.93 18.02 -2.38
N GLY A 279 -31.15 18.41 -1.38
CA GLY A 279 -31.21 17.86 -0.01
C GLY A 279 -30.40 16.58 0.20
N GLY A 280 -29.93 15.93 -0.88
CA GLY A 280 -29.14 14.70 -0.82
C GLY A 280 -27.70 14.93 -0.34
N THR A 281 -27.04 13.85 0.07
CA THR A 281 -25.65 13.89 0.58
C THR A 281 -24.69 13.02 -0.23
N LEU A 282 -23.50 13.54 -0.53
CA LEU A 282 -22.40 12.81 -1.19
C LEU A 282 -21.21 12.72 -0.24
N LEU A 283 -20.70 11.51 -0.01
CA LEU A 283 -19.46 11.28 0.71
C LEU A 283 -18.35 10.94 -0.30
N TYR A 284 -17.42 11.86 -0.49
CA TYR A 284 -16.21 11.69 -1.30
C TYR A 284 -15.11 11.03 -0.47
N LEU A 285 -14.49 10.00 -1.03
CA LEU A 285 -13.48 9.19 -0.36
C LEU A 285 -12.25 9.00 -1.25
N THR A 286 -11.07 9.09 -0.65
CA THR A 286 -9.83 8.55 -1.23
C THR A 286 -9.02 7.82 -0.18
N CYS A 287 -8.22 6.85 -0.61
CA CYS A 287 -7.15 6.29 0.21
C CYS A 287 -5.81 7.04 -0.02
N SER A 288 -5.88 8.36 -0.21
CA SER A 288 -4.72 9.24 -0.41
C SER A 288 -4.44 10.08 0.85
N ILE A 289 -3.17 10.43 1.01
CA ILE A 289 -2.67 11.43 1.97
C ILE A 289 -2.17 12.69 1.27
N PHE A 290 -2.40 12.83 -0.04
CA PHE A 290 -2.05 14.05 -0.76
C PHE A 290 -3.24 15.01 -0.73
N PRO A 291 -3.10 16.22 -0.15
CA PRO A 291 -4.20 17.20 -0.07
C PRO A 291 -4.86 17.49 -1.41
N GLU A 292 -4.08 17.44 -2.50
CA GLU A 292 -4.53 17.67 -3.88
C GLU A 292 -5.64 16.69 -4.31
N GLU A 293 -5.67 15.48 -3.74
CA GLU A 293 -6.67 14.43 -4.03
C GLU A 293 -7.78 14.35 -2.98
N GLY A 294 -7.70 15.16 -1.92
CA GLY A 294 -8.64 15.17 -0.80
C GLY A 294 -9.16 16.57 -0.50
N GLU A 295 -8.56 17.22 0.49
CA GLU A 295 -9.02 18.51 1.01
C GLU A 295 -9.12 19.60 -0.05
N GLU A 296 -8.16 19.66 -0.98
CA GLU A 296 -8.15 20.67 -2.04
C GLU A 296 -9.25 20.42 -3.08
N GLN A 297 -9.59 19.15 -3.36
CA GLN A 297 -10.72 18.82 -4.25
C GLN A 297 -12.03 19.32 -3.67
N ILE A 298 -12.29 19.02 -2.40
CA ILE A 298 -13.53 19.41 -1.74
C ILE A 298 -13.63 20.91 -1.58
N THR A 299 -12.55 21.56 -1.16
CA THR A 299 -12.52 23.02 -1.02
C THR A 299 -12.77 23.71 -2.35
N ARG A 300 -12.13 23.23 -3.43
CA ARG A 300 -12.39 23.72 -4.77
C ARG A 300 -13.82 23.48 -5.21
N PHE A 301 -14.34 22.28 -5.03
CA PHE A 301 -15.67 21.91 -5.47
C PHE A 301 -16.74 22.80 -4.82
N VAL A 302 -16.67 23.00 -3.50
CA VAL A 302 -17.58 23.88 -2.74
C VAL A 302 -17.48 25.33 -3.19
N ARG A 303 -16.26 25.82 -3.45
CA ARG A 303 -16.07 27.18 -3.99
C ARG A 303 -16.71 27.35 -5.37
N ASP A 304 -16.56 26.34 -6.22
CA ASP A 304 -17.03 26.39 -7.61
C ASP A 304 -18.55 26.05 -7.72
N HIS A 305 -19.16 25.47 -6.67
CA HIS A 305 -20.58 25.09 -6.59
C HIS A 305 -21.30 25.72 -5.39
N PRO A 306 -21.97 26.88 -5.58
CA PRO A 306 -22.69 27.56 -4.48
C PRO A 306 -23.77 26.72 -3.79
N ASN A 307 -24.31 25.72 -4.48
CA ASN A 307 -25.31 24.80 -3.95
C ASN A 307 -24.69 23.58 -3.22
N ALA A 308 -23.37 23.49 -3.12
CA ALA A 308 -22.66 22.46 -2.36
C ALA A 308 -22.28 22.99 -0.98
N LEU A 309 -22.91 22.44 0.06
CA LEU A 309 -22.53 22.72 1.45
C LEU A 309 -21.63 21.61 1.96
N ARG A 310 -20.44 21.96 2.46
CA ARG A 310 -19.59 21.02 3.20
C ARG A 310 -20.17 20.76 4.58
N LEU A 311 -20.34 19.49 4.91
CA LEU A 311 -20.71 19.03 6.24
C LEU A 311 -19.47 18.50 6.98
N GLU A 312 -19.60 18.31 8.28
CA GLU A 312 -18.58 17.67 9.11
C GLU A 312 -18.34 16.22 8.67
N ALA A 313 -17.05 15.85 8.59
CA ALA A 313 -16.57 14.51 8.29
C ALA A 313 -15.19 14.34 8.93
N PRO A 314 -14.67 13.11 9.08
CA PRO A 314 -13.34 12.88 9.63
C PRO A 314 -12.20 13.63 8.93
N GLY A 315 -12.39 14.06 7.68
CA GLY A 315 -11.37 14.79 6.92
C GLY A 315 -10.19 13.88 6.59
N GLN A 316 -8.98 14.42 6.70
CA GLN A 316 -7.75 13.67 6.45
C GLN A 316 -7.38 12.80 7.65
N LEU A 317 -7.39 11.49 7.45
CA LEU A 317 -6.75 10.51 8.31
C LEU A 317 -5.34 10.21 7.78
N LEU A 318 -4.36 10.25 8.67
CA LEU A 318 -2.99 9.83 8.38
C LEU A 318 -2.76 8.38 8.84
N PRO A 319 -1.84 7.63 8.21
CA PRO A 319 -1.50 6.29 8.65
C PRO A 319 -1.11 6.29 10.13
N SER A 320 -1.77 5.42 10.90
CA SER A 320 -1.54 5.26 12.33
C SER A 320 -1.31 3.78 12.65
N GLU A 321 -1.19 3.44 13.93
CA GLU A 321 -1.12 2.05 14.35
C GLU A 321 -2.37 1.25 13.95
N HIS A 322 -3.52 1.92 13.97
CA HIS A 322 -4.81 1.24 13.87
C HIS A 322 -5.39 1.27 12.45
N HIS A 323 -5.07 2.29 11.64
CA HIS A 323 -5.69 2.47 10.34
C HIS A 323 -4.73 3.07 9.29
N ASP A 324 -5.12 2.92 8.03
CA ASP A 324 -4.40 3.49 6.90
C ASP A 324 -4.72 4.98 6.74
N GLY A 325 -4.00 5.65 5.84
CA GLY A 325 -4.35 7.01 5.43
C GLY A 325 -5.57 7.00 4.51
N PHE A 326 -6.53 7.88 4.80
CA PHE A 326 -7.78 8.04 4.05
C PHE A 326 -8.24 9.49 4.14
N PHE A 327 -9.08 9.92 3.21
CA PHE A 327 -9.74 11.20 3.25
C PHE A 327 -11.25 11.04 3.12
N TYR A 328 -12.00 11.81 3.91
CA TYR A 328 -13.47 11.83 3.94
C TYR A 328 -13.98 13.26 3.75
N GLY A 329 -14.70 13.52 2.67
CA GLY A 329 -15.36 14.80 2.40
C GLY A 329 -16.86 14.63 2.25
N LEU A 330 -17.65 15.14 3.19
CA LEU A 330 -19.12 15.06 3.14
C LEU A 330 -19.70 16.37 2.58
N LEU A 331 -20.51 16.23 1.54
CA LEU A 331 -21.20 17.33 0.87
C LEU A 331 -22.71 17.12 0.94
N LYS A 332 -23.46 18.21 1.07
CA LYS A 332 -24.92 18.22 0.94
C LYS A 332 -25.35 19.23 -0.12
N LYS A 333 -26.18 18.78 -1.05
CA LYS A 333 -26.73 19.63 -2.11
C LYS A 333 -27.91 20.41 -1.58
N HIS A 334 -27.87 21.73 -1.72
CA HIS A 334 -28.96 22.61 -1.34
C HIS A 334 -29.66 23.12 -2.61
N GLN A 335 -30.88 23.63 -2.47
CA GLN A 335 -31.51 24.33 -3.59
C GLN A 335 -30.73 25.64 -3.83
N PRO A 336 -30.40 25.96 -5.09
CA PRO A 336 -29.71 27.20 -5.44
C PRO A 336 -30.52 28.44 -5.10
#